data_AF-A0A9E8N5D3-F1
#
_entry.id   AF-A0A9E8N5D3-F1
#
_cell.length_a   1.000
_cell.length_b   1.000
_cell.length_c   1.000
_cell.angle_alpha   90.00
_cell.angle_beta   90.00
_cell.angle_gamma   90.00
#
_symmetry.space_group_name_H-M   'P 1'
#
loop_
_entity.id
_entity.type
_entity.pdbx_description
1 polymer ?
#
loop_
_entity_poly.entity_id
_entity_poly.type
_entity_poly.pdbx_seq_one_letter_code
_entity_poly.pdbx_strand_id
1 'polypeptide(L)'
;MKFRTIYFLFAAVCCSFISQAQSTQFKWWNPQTAQFPVIEGQAWPKEVKNPYDRLPARAEKQVRDQVWGLSNQSAGLMIRFRANSSEIKVRYIVGGKHALPHMAATGVSGVDLYGITSDGAWRWSAGKYAFGDTIVYHFKNLEPNDGYHKLGREYRLFLPLYNSVKWMEIGTPEGTTLSPLAVRPDKPVVIYGTSIAQGACASRPGMAWTAILGRKLDHPLINLGFSGNGRLEKEVVDLISEIDAKIYVLDCLPNLTIRPDSKLELTIDDVKKRVVNTVVTLRQKHPETPIVLAEHAGYTDEDINPQSKHFYVEVNEALRESFGQLKAQGINHICLIPKADFGQDIETTVDGTHQTDLGMMRYAEGYEKHIREILHEPKGIVSTTHPITQLRELNNYDWENRHREILDLNKTNPPATVVIGNSITHFWGGLPKGPRANGADSWNSTFGMNSRNLGYGWDRIENVLWRINHGEVDGFSAKQIFVNIGTNNLHLNTDEEIVEGWKLLIAALKYHQPKAQITMLGIYPRRQQEQRVATLNEKLVQLTGETNIGFADPGKVFLQKDGKIDESLFSDGLHPNAKGYALLGGAIKASTK
;
A
#
# COMPACT_ATOMS: atom_id res chain seq x y z
N MET A 1 89.95 5.45 23.15
CA MET A 1 88.52 5.41 23.51
C MET A 1 87.99 6.84 23.59
N LYS A 2 87.29 7.32 22.54
CA LYS A 2 86.35 8.45 22.51
C LYS A 2 85.93 8.70 21.05
N PHE A 3 84.64 8.53 20.80
CA PHE A 3 83.94 8.75 19.53
C PHE A 3 83.95 10.23 19.10
N ARG A 4 84.05 10.51 17.79
CA ARG A 4 83.52 11.72 17.16
C ARG A 4 82.98 11.43 15.76
N THR A 5 81.66 11.28 15.74
CA THR A 5 80.61 11.56 14.74
C THR A 5 81.03 12.14 13.38
N ILE A 6 80.69 11.42 12.31
CA ILE A 6 80.61 11.91 10.92
C ILE A 6 79.13 12.11 10.58
N TYR A 7 78.77 13.31 10.12
CA TYR A 7 77.43 13.66 9.63
C TYR A 7 77.24 13.15 8.20
N PHE A 8 76.22 12.30 7.98
CA PHE A 8 75.68 12.03 6.65
C PHE A 8 74.35 12.77 6.50
N LEU A 9 74.26 13.65 5.50
CA LEU A 9 73.02 14.27 5.03
C LEU A 9 72.09 13.19 4.46
N PHE A 10 70.91 13.03 5.05
CA PHE A 10 69.80 12.29 4.45
C PHE A 10 68.81 13.30 3.86
N ALA A 11 68.70 13.36 2.54
CA ALA A 11 67.63 14.09 1.86
C ALA A 11 66.37 13.22 1.82
N ALA A 12 65.35 13.63 2.56
CA ALA A 12 64.03 12.98 2.55
C ALA A 12 63.23 13.44 1.34
N VAL A 13 62.90 12.51 0.44
CA VAL A 13 61.91 12.70 -0.63
C VAL A 13 60.52 12.47 -0.03
N CYS A 14 59.79 13.56 0.22
CA CYS A 14 58.38 13.50 0.58
C CYS A 14 57.53 13.35 -0.70
N CYS A 15 57.11 12.13 -1.02
CA CYS A 15 56.03 11.90 -1.98
C CYS A 15 54.68 12.21 -1.32
N SER A 16 54.10 13.36 -1.66
CA SER A 16 52.74 13.73 -1.27
C SER A 16 51.73 12.97 -2.13
N PHE A 17 51.08 11.94 -1.58
CA PHE A 17 49.86 11.38 -2.15
C PHE A 17 48.71 12.34 -1.87
N ILE A 18 48.41 13.23 -2.82
CA ILE A 18 47.16 13.99 -2.84
C ILE A 18 46.09 13.05 -3.38
N SER A 19 45.33 12.40 -2.51
CA SER A 19 44.06 11.78 -2.89
C SER A 19 43.09 12.90 -3.26
N GLN A 20 42.91 13.17 -4.55
CA GLN A 20 41.77 13.95 -5.04
C GLN A 20 40.49 13.19 -4.68
N ALA A 21 39.74 13.69 -3.69
CA ALA A 21 38.38 13.24 -3.47
C ALA A 21 37.55 13.67 -4.69
N GLN A 22 37.29 12.73 -5.60
CA GLN A 22 36.42 12.96 -6.74
C GLN A 22 35.02 13.28 -6.20
N SER A 23 34.53 14.50 -6.42
CA SER A 23 33.19 14.89 -5.99
C SER A 23 32.18 14.09 -6.81
N THR A 24 31.42 13.18 -6.17
CA THR A 24 30.36 12.43 -6.85
C THR A 24 29.34 13.38 -7.46
N GLN A 25 29.23 13.37 -8.79
CA GLN A 25 28.24 14.15 -9.53
C GLN A 25 26.87 13.49 -9.44
N PHE A 26 25.81 14.28 -9.28
CA PHE A 26 24.43 13.80 -9.13
C PHE A 26 23.60 14.22 -10.34
N LYS A 27 22.80 13.28 -10.86
CA LYS A 27 21.70 13.54 -11.78
C LYS A 27 20.46 13.86 -10.95
N TRP A 28 19.83 15.00 -11.21
CA TRP A 28 18.63 15.46 -10.49
C TRP A 28 17.38 15.28 -11.34
N TRP A 29 16.30 14.85 -10.70
CA TRP A 29 14.98 14.76 -11.28
C TRP A 29 14.01 15.63 -10.49
N ASN A 30 13.32 16.53 -11.18
CA ASN A 30 12.19 17.29 -10.64
C ASN A 30 10.89 16.50 -10.88
N PRO A 31 10.16 16.07 -9.84
CA PRO A 31 8.90 15.34 -10.00
C PRO A 31 7.85 16.05 -10.86
N GLN A 32 7.88 17.39 -10.92
CA GLN A 32 6.93 18.19 -11.70
C GLN A 32 7.14 18.09 -13.21
N THR A 33 8.31 17.60 -13.65
CA THR A 33 8.61 17.43 -15.09
C THR A 33 8.23 16.02 -15.59
N ALA A 34 7.59 15.19 -14.76
CA ALA A 34 7.14 13.87 -15.16
C ALA A 34 6.02 13.96 -16.21
N GLN A 35 6.02 13.01 -17.17
CA GLN A 35 5.03 12.95 -18.25
C GLN A 35 3.67 12.39 -17.80
N PHE A 36 3.59 11.86 -16.59
CA PHE A 36 2.41 11.30 -15.95
C PHE A 36 2.38 11.70 -14.47
N PRO A 37 1.23 11.63 -13.79
CA PRO A 37 1.15 11.97 -12.36
C PRO A 37 2.03 11.05 -11.50
N VAL A 38 2.87 11.65 -10.65
CA VAL A 38 3.83 10.96 -9.76
C VAL A 38 3.67 11.30 -8.28
N ILE A 39 2.75 12.21 -7.95
CA ILE A 39 2.42 12.58 -6.57
C ILE A 39 1.20 11.76 -6.14
N GLU A 40 1.45 10.66 -5.45
CA GLU A 40 0.38 9.81 -4.88
C GLU A 40 -0.16 10.45 -3.59
N GLY A 41 -1.45 10.24 -3.32
CA GLY A 41 -2.16 10.86 -2.20
C GLY A 41 -2.76 12.24 -2.50
N GLN A 42 -2.65 12.74 -3.74
CA GLN A 42 -3.25 13.99 -4.20
C GLN A 42 -4.58 13.73 -4.92
N ALA A 43 -5.69 14.24 -4.38
CA ALA A 43 -7.04 14.00 -4.92
C ALA A 43 -7.30 14.67 -6.27
N TRP A 44 -6.75 15.88 -6.50
CA TRP A 44 -7.03 16.69 -7.70
C TRP A 44 -5.75 17.08 -8.46
N PRO A 45 -4.95 16.12 -8.95
CA PRO A 45 -3.60 16.40 -9.47
C PRO A 45 -3.55 17.35 -10.68
N LYS A 46 -4.68 17.54 -11.37
CA LYS A 46 -4.79 18.43 -12.54
C LYS A 46 -5.34 19.83 -12.21
N GLU A 47 -5.80 20.04 -10.98
CA GLU A 47 -6.55 21.24 -10.61
C GLU A 47 -5.92 22.01 -9.44
N VAL A 48 -4.78 21.55 -8.90
CA VAL A 48 -4.06 22.23 -7.81
C VAL A 48 -3.42 23.55 -8.25
N LYS A 49 -3.30 24.50 -7.32
CA LYS A 49 -2.62 25.79 -7.57
C LYS A 49 -1.11 25.61 -7.60
N ASN A 50 -0.56 24.87 -6.63
CA ASN A 50 0.84 24.48 -6.58
C ASN A 50 0.98 22.95 -6.63
N PRO A 51 2.11 22.41 -7.10
CA PRO A 51 2.25 20.98 -7.41
C PRO A 51 2.08 20.02 -6.22
N TYR A 52 2.24 20.53 -4.98
CA TYR A 52 2.16 19.74 -3.74
C TYR A 52 0.99 20.16 -2.84
N ASP A 53 0.00 20.87 -3.37
CA ASP A 53 -1.23 21.20 -2.63
C ASP A 53 -2.15 19.97 -2.56
N ARG A 54 -3.02 19.94 -1.55
CA ARG A 54 -3.98 18.86 -1.29
C ARG A 54 -5.39 19.16 -1.78
N LEU A 55 -5.76 20.43 -1.90
CA LEU A 55 -7.06 20.87 -2.43
C LEU A 55 -6.89 21.49 -3.83
N PRO A 56 -7.94 21.47 -4.67
CA PRO A 56 -7.88 22.11 -5.98
C PRO A 56 -7.89 23.63 -5.85
N ALA A 57 -7.31 24.35 -6.81
CA ALA A 57 -7.20 25.80 -6.84
C ALA A 57 -8.56 26.51 -6.69
N ARG A 58 -9.64 25.92 -7.22
CA ARG A 58 -11.00 26.47 -7.06
C ARG A 58 -11.45 26.56 -5.60
N ALA A 59 -10.90 25.72 -4.72
CA ALA A 59 -11.24 25.69 -3.30
C ALA A 59 -10.81 26.97 -2.57
N GLU A 60 -9.80 27.71 -3.07
CA GLU A 60 -9.29 28.95 -2.45
C GLU A 60 -10.39 29.98 -2.17
N LYS A 61 -11.44 30.02 -3.01
CA LYS A 61 -12.57 30.94 -2.86
C LYS A 61 -13.80 30.29 -2.21
N GLN A 62 -13.75 29.00 -1.90
CA GLN A 62 -14.86 28.21 -1.39
C GLN A 62 -14.69 27.89 0.09
N VAL A 63 -13.47 27.53 0.52
CA VAL A 63 -13.18 27.16 1.90
C VAL A 63 -12.65 28.36 2.68
N ARG A 64 -12.70 28.28 4.01
CA ARG A 64 -12.11 29.31 4.88
C ARG A 64 -10.60 29.43 4.65
N ASP A 65 -10.04 30.63 4.82
CA ASP A 65 -8.60 30.91 4.67
C ASP A 65 -7.71 29.96 5.47
N GLN A 66 -8.13 29.54 6.67
CA GLN A 66 -7.35 28.60 7.48
C GLN A 66 -7.29 27.19 6.85
N VAL A 67 -8.40 26.72 6.28
CA VAL A 67 -8.44 25.43 5.56
C VAL A 67 -7.58 25.51 4.31
N TRP A 68 -7.73 26.59 3.53
CA TRP A 68 -6.92 26.83 2.34
C TRP A 68 -5.41 26.89 2.65
N GLY A 69 -5.01 27.64 3.68
CA GLY A 69 -3.61 27.71 4.09
C GLY A 69 -3.03 26.35 4.47
N LEU A 70 -3.81 25.52 5.17
CA LEU A 70 -3.43 24.16 5.55
C LEU A 70 -3.46 23.19 4.36
N SER A 71 -4.31 23.41 3.36
CA SER A 71 -4.34 22.58 2.15
C SER A 71 -3.09 22.70 1.30
N ASN A 72 -2.33 23.78 1.46
CA ASN A 72 -1.09 24.00 0.71
C ASN A 72 0.10 23.22 1.32
N GLN A 73 -0.12 22.52 2.45
CA GLN A 73 0.86 21.66 3.10
C GLN A 73 0.74 20.23 2.57
N SER A 74 1.86 19.52 2.45
CA SER A 74 1.96 18.26 1.71
C SER A 74 1.66 16.98 2.51
N ALA A 75 0.88 17.08 3.59
CA ALA A 75 0.62 15.94 4.48
C ALA A 75 0.02 14.74 3.74
N GLY A 76 0.63 13.56 3.89
CA GLY A 76 0.17 12.32 3.25
C GLY A 76 0.48 12.21 1.75
N LEU A 77 1.09 13.23 1.13
CA LEU A 77 1.61 13.10 -0.23
C LEU A 77 2.88 12.25 -0.23
N MET A 78 3.05 11.43 -1.27
CA MET A 78 4.22 10.56 -1.42
C MET A 78 4.61 10.39 -2.89
N ILE A 79 5.90 10.25 -3.15
CA ILE A 79 6.47 10.02 -4.48
C ILE A 79 7.05 8.60 -4.55
N ARG A 80 6.68 7.86 -5.60
CA ARG A 80 7.18 6.52 -5.90
C ARG A 80 8.17 6.57 -7.06
N PHE A 81 9.30 5.87 -6.93
CA PHE A 81 10.28 5.74 -8.00
C PHE A 81 11.12 4.47 -7.79
N ARG A 82 11.76 3.98 -8.85
CA ARG A 82 12.77 2.92 -8.75
C ARG A 82 14.15 3.49 -8.96
N ALA A 83 15.13 3.03 -8.18
CA ALA A 83 16.51 3.43 -8.35
C ALA A 83 17.47 2.28 -8.05
N ASN A 84 18.53 2.14 -8.85
CA ASN A 84 19.63 1.21 -8.60
C ASN A 84 20.85 1.92 -8.00
N SER A 85 20.60 2.82 -7.04
CA SER A 85 21.61 3.65 -6.42
C SER A 85 21.88 3.30 -4.96
N SER A 86 23.14 3.41 -4.53
CA SER A 86 23.55 3.33 -3.11
C SER A 86 23.37 4.65 -2.37
N GLU A 87 23.07 5.72 -3.10
CA GLU A 87 22.86 7.06 -2.56
C GLU A 87 21.63 7.72 -3.21
N ILE A 88 20.76 8.28 -2.39
CA ILE A 88 19.66 9.13 -2.84
C ILE A 88 19.78 10.45 -2.10
N LYS A 89 19.72 11.56 -2.83
CA LYS A 89 19.61 12.91 -2.27
C LYS A 89 18.26 13.50 -2.59
N VAL A 90 17.72 14.27 -1.67
CA VAL A 90 16.51 15.07 -1.88
C VAL A 90 16.85 16.50 -1.48
N ARG A 91 16.51 17.47 -2.33
CA ARG A 91 16.65 18.89 -2.01
C ARG A 91 15.35 19.63 -2.34
N TYR A 92 14.94 20.55 -1.47
CA TYR A 92 13.66 21.24 -1.60
C TYR A 92 13.61 22.50 -0.73
N ILE A 93 12.68 23.39 -1.05
CA ILE A 93 12.36 24.58 -0.24
C ILE A 93 10.94 24.45 0.31
N VAL A 94 10.77 24.87 1.56
CA VAL A 94 9.46 24.94 2.21
C VAL A 94 9.01 26.38 2.45
N GLY A 95 7.70 26.60 2.60
CA GLY A 95 7.14 27.95 2.70
C GLY A 95 7.06 28.56 4.11
N GLY A 96 7.06 27.75 5.17
CA GLY A 96 6.88 28.17 6.55
C GLY A 96 8.05 27.79 7.47
N LYS A 97 7.90 28.02 8.78
CA LYS A 97 8.90 27.65 9.79
C LYS A 97 9.21 26.16 9.74
N HIS A 98 10.47 25.81 10.01
CA HIS A 98 10.91 24.41 9.94
C HIS A 98 10.27 23.51 11.01
N ALA A 99 9.96 24.04 12.20
CA ALA A 99 9.42 23.29 13.33
C ALA A 99 8.26 24.03 14.02
N LEU A 100 7.53 23.32 14.87
CA LEU A 100 6.56 23.86 15.83
C LEU A 100 7.06 23.60 17.25
N PRO A 101 6.62 24.36 18.27
CA PRO A 101 7.09 24.16 19.66
C PRO A 101 6.90 22.73 20.20
N HIS A 102 5.89 22.02 19.71
CA HIS A 102 5.47 20.68 20.13
C HIS A 102 5.70 19.62 19.04
N MET A 103 6.31 19.97 17.89
CA MET A 103 6.54 19.05 16.77
C MET A 103 7.90 19.28 16.12
N ALA A 104 8.70 18.20 16.01
CA ALA A 104 10.05 18.24 15.49
C ALA A 104 10.12 18.75 14.03
N ALA A 105 11.25 19.39 13.68
CA ALA A 105 11.49 19.91 12.33
C ALA A 105 11.37 18.82 11.25
N THR A 106 11.81 17.61 11.58
CA THR A 106 11.71 16.43 10.72
C THR A 106 10.28 15.99 10.44
N GLY A 107 9.34 16.21 11.37
CA GLY A 107 7.92 15.94 11.14
C GLY A 107 7.25 17.07 10.36
N VAL A 108 7.51 18.32 10.75
CA VAL A 108 6.88 19.51 10.15
C VAL A 108 7.33 19.71 8.70
N SER A 109 8.64 19.65 8.46
CA SER A 109 9.29 20.06 7.21
C SER A 109 10.20 19.00 6.60
N GLY A 110 10.37 17.84 7.22
CA GLY A 110 11.24 16.76 6.73
C GLY A 110 10.60 15.89 5.64
N VAL A 111 11.41 15.04 5.03
CA VAL A 111 10.98 13.93 4.16
C VAL A 111 11.39 12.60 4.76
N ASP A 112 10.73 11.52 4.34
CA ASP A 112 10.95 10.19 4.91
C ASP A 112 10.96 9.09 3.84
N LEU A 113 12.04 8.33 3.77
CA LEU A 113 12.31 7.39 2.66
C LEU A 113 12.18 5.94 3.12
N TYR A 114 11.42 5.18 2.35
CA TYR A 114 11.30 3.73 2.50
C TYR A 114 11.69 3.05 1.19
N GLY A 115 12.51 2.00 1.27
CA GLY A 115 12.73 1.06 0.17
C GLY A 115 11.81 -0.16 0.30
N ILE A 116 11.41 -0.74 -0.82
CA ILE A 116 10.62 -1.97 -0.90
C ILE A 116 11.53 -3.07 -1.45
N THR A 117 11.60 -4.22 -0.77
CA THR A 117 12.36 -5.38 -1.28
C THR A 117 11.61 -6.05 -2.45
N SER A 118 12.27 -6.91 -3.23
CA SER A 118 11.58 -7.71 -4.25
C SER A 118 10.56 -8.70 -3.68
N ASP A 119 10.60 -8.96 -2.37
CA ASP A 119 9.57 -9.70 -1.63
C ASP A 119 8.47 -8.79 -1.05
N GLY A 120 8.46 -7.50 -1.42
CA GLY A 120 7.46 -6.49 -1.03
C GLY A 120 7.61 -5.92 0.38
N ALA A 121 8.67 -6.29 1.11
CA ALA A 121 8.85 -5.85 2.49
C ALA A 121 9.37 -4.41 2.56
N TRP A 122 8.79 -3.61 3.46
CA TRP A 122 9.20 -2.24 3.72
C TRP A 122 10.52 -2.17 4.50
N ARG A 123 11.40 -1.25 4.11
CA ARG A 123 12.68 -0.95 4.77
C ARG A 123 12.83 0.55 4.92
N TRP A 124 12.80 1.04 6.16
CA TRP A 124 13.03 2.45 6.43
C TRP A 124 14.51 2.81 6.26
N SER A 125 14.79 4.00 5.71
CA SER A 125 16.14 4.55 5.59
C SER A 125 16.24 5.90 6.30
N ALA A 126 17.13 5.98 7.28
CA ALA A 126 17.42 7.24 7.95
C ALA A 126 18.34 8.12 7.09
N GLY A 127 17.81 9.24 6.62
CA GLY A 127 18.61 10.24 5.89
C GLY A 127 19.42 11.13 6.81
N LYS A 128 20.64 11.51 6.41
CA LYS A 128 21.34 12.66 6.99
C LYS A 128 20.74 13.93 6.42
N TYR A 129 20.39 14.89 7.26
CA TYR A 129 19.67 16.08 6.82
C TYR A 129 20.36 17.37 7.27
N ALA A 130 20.11 18.45 6.54
CA ALA A 130 20.46 19.81 6.89
C ALA A 130 19.26 20.73 6.61
N PHE A 131 18.82 21.47 7.64
CA PHE A 131 17.77 22.48 7.52
C PHE A 131 18.40 23.84 7.32
N GLY A 132 18.07 24.49 6.20
CA GLY A 132 18.44 25.85 5.82
C GLY A 132 17.43 26.35 4.78
N ASP A 133 17.74 27.40 4.03
CA ASP A 133 16.85 27.91 2.98
C ASP A 133 16.45 26.81 2.00
N THR A 134 17.42 26.00 1.58
CA THR A 134 17.20 24.71 0.92
C THR A 134 17.45 23.59 1.92
N ILE A 135 16.41 22.80 2.20
CA ILE A 135 16.52 21.60 3.01
C ILE A 135 17.11 20.49 2.12
N VAL A 136 18.06 19.74 2.67
CA VAL A 136 18.69 18.61 1.98
C VAL A 136 18.60 17.37 2.86
N TYR A 137 18.21 16.24 2.27
CA TYR A 137 18.34 14.90 2.83
C TYR A 137 19.29 14.08 1.97
N HIS A 138 20.16 13.30 2.60
CA HIS A 138 21.09 12.38 1.96
C HIS A 138 21.00 11.00 2.60
N PHE A 139 20.43 10.07 1.86
CA PHE A 139 20.33 8.66 2.19
C PHE A 139 21.55 7.96 1.58
N LYS A 140 22.43 7.42 2.43
CA LYS A 140 23.70 6.78 2.03
C LYS A 140 23.69 5.29 2.37
N ASN A 141 24.62 4.56 1.75
CA ASN A 141 24.85 3.14 2.01
C ASN A 141 23.58 2.29 1.81
N LEU A 142 22.76 2.72 0.85
CA LEU A 142 21.61 1.93 0.42
C LEU A 142 22.13 0.70 -0.31
N GLU A 143 21.52 -0.45 -0.05
CA GLU A 143 21.73 -1.64 -0.87
C GLU A 143 20.88 -1.48 -2.14
N PRO A 144 21.48 -1.22 -3.31
CA PRO A 144 20.71 -0.79 -4.48
C PRO A 144 19.83 -1.91 -5.06
N ASN A 145 20.25 -3.15 -4.85
CA ASN A 145 19.69 -4.36 -5.43
C ASN A 145 19.50 -5.39 -4.33
N ASP A 146 18.66 -6.38 -4.54
CA ASP A 146 18.61 -7.57 -3.70
C ASP A 146 19.08 -8.80 -4.49
N GLY A 147 18.88 -10.00 -3.94
CA GLY A 147 19.32 -11.25 -4.53
C GLY A 147 18.63 -11.64 -5.84
N TYR A 148 17.66 -10.86 -6.33
CA TYR A 148 16.83 -11.24 -7.47
C TYR A 148 17.25 -10.59 -8.79
N HIS A 149 17.59 -9.30 -8.78
CA HIS A 149 18.02 -8.58 -9.99
C HIS A 149 18.82 -7.31 -9.69
N LYS A 150 19.49 -6.75 -10.73
CA LYS A 150 20.32 -5.54 -10.63
C LYS A 150 19.63 -4.24 -11.09
N LEU A 151 18.30 -4.28 -11.26
CA LEU A 151 17.50 -3.17 -11.80
C LEU A 151 17.00 -2.17 -10.74
N GLY A 152 17.52 -2.24 -9.52
CA GLY A 152 17.18 -1.31 -8.44
C GLY A 152 16.04 -1.79 -7.54
N ARG A 153 15.63 -0.93 -6.61
CA ARG A 153 14.47 -1.15 -5.73
C ARG A 153 13.44 -0.06 -5.92
N GLU A 154 12.18 -0.35 -5.61
CA GLU A 154 11.19 0.70 -5.42
C GLU A 154 11.49 1.47 -4.12
N TYR A 155 11.37 2.78 -4.21
CA TYR A 155 11.43 3.71 -3.10
C TYR A 155 10.13 4.53 -3.04
N ARG A 156 9.72 4.81 -1.80
CA ARG A 156 8.54 5.60 -1.46
C ARG A 156 8.99 6.72 -0.52
N LEU A 157 8.88 7.96 -1.00
CA LEU A 157 9.29 9.18 -0.29
C LEU A 157 8.06 9.93 0.20
N PHE A 158 7.83 9.94 1.51
CA PHE A 158 6.76 10.71 2.15
C PHE A 158 7.18 12.18 2.32
N LEU A 159 6.25 13.09 2.05
CA LEU A 159 6.48 14.54 2.03
C LEU A 159 6.13 15.21 3.38
N PRO A 160 6.57 16.47 3.63
CA PRO A 160 6.33 17.18 4.89
C PRO A 160 4.86 17.22 5.36
N LEU A 161 4.63 17.14 6.68
CA LEU A 161 3.28 17.08 7.26
C LEU A 161 2.65 18.47 7.51
N TYR A 162 3.46 19.46 7.89
CA TYR A 162 2.96 20.76 8.37
C TYR A 162 3.61 21.95 7.63
N ASN A 163 4.09 21.72 6.42
CA ASN A 163 4.68 22.77 5.59
C ASN A 163 4.36 22.59 4.11
N SER A 164 4.35 23.69 3.37
CA SER A 164 4.20 23.69 1.91
C SER A 164 5.55 23.43 1.25
N VAL A 165 5.58 22.65 0.18
CA VAL A 165 6.79 22.43 -0.64
C VAL A 165 6.71 23.36 -1.86
N LYS A 166 7.71 24.22 -2.04
CA LYS A 166 7.77 25.17 -3.17
C LYS A 166 8.30 24.50 -4.44
N TRP A 167 9.37 23.74 -4.28
CA TRP A 167 9.96 22.90 -5.32
C TRP A 167 10.73 21.77 -4.66
N MET A 168 10.95 20.66 -5.37
CA MET A 168 11.76 19.53 -4.92
C MET A 168 12.49 18.88 -6.08
N GLU A 169 13.66 18.31 -5.80
CA GLU A 169 14.36 17.41 -6.69
C GLU A 169 14.90 16.19 -5.95
N ILE A 170 14.91 15.05 -6.64
CA ILE A 170 15.46 13.77 -6.17
C ILE A 170 16.66 13.44 -7.06
N GLY A 171 17.80 13.19 -6.44
CA GLY A 171 19.05 12.95 -7.14
C GLY A 171 19.68 11.61 -6.80
N THR A 172 20.29 11.00 -7.81
CA THR A 172 21.16 9.83 -7.67
C THR A 172 22.51 10.11 -8.34
N PRO A 173 23.60 9.41 -7.96
CA PRO A 173 24.89 9.54 -8.64
C PRO A 173 24.77 9.27 -10.15
N GLU A 174 25.58 9.97 -10.94
CA GLU A 174 25.67 9.65 -12.38
C GLU A 174 26.06 8.18 -12.61
N GLY A 175 25.56 7.61 -13.70
CA GLY A 175 25.70 6.18 -14.00
C GLY A 175 24.69 5.26 -13.31
N THR A 176 23.88 5.77 -12.38
CA THR A 176 22.73 5.05 -11.81
C THR A 176 21.42 5.39 -12.54
N THR A 177 20.40 4.57 -12.35
CA THR A 177 19.04 4.76 -12.85
C THR A 177 18.14 5.34 -11.76
N LEU A 178 17.25 6.22 -12.19
CA LEU A 178 16.09 6.69 -11.44
C LEU A 178 14.91 6.70 -12.41
N SER A 179 13.88 5.91 -12.12
CA SER A 179 12.69 5.75 -12.93
C SER A 179 11.45 6.10 -12.10
N PRO A 180 10.75 7.21 -12.39
CA PRO A 180 9.51 7.56 -11.71
C PRO A 180 8.44 6.50 -11.89
N LEU A 181 7.59 6.28 -10.89
CA LEU A 181 6.44 5.39 -10.97
C LEU A 181 5.15 6.22 -10.98
N ALA A 182 4.20 5.81 -11.82
CA ALA A 182 2.90 6.48 -11.90
C ALA A 182 2.07 6.23 -10.64
N VAL A 183 1.20 7.18 -10.30
CA VAL A 183 0.20 6.97 -9.25
C VAL A 183 -0.61 5.69 -9.51
N ARG A 184 -0.93 4.96 -8.45
CA ARG A 184 -1.73 3.73 -8.55
C ARG A 184 -3.17 4.05 -8.95
N PRO A 185 -3.82 3.19 -9.76
CA PRO A 185 -5.17 3.42 -10.27
C PRO A 185 -6.25 3.06 -9.23
N ASP A 186 -5.88 2.39 -8.15
CA ASP A 186 -6.76 1.94 -7.08
C ASP A 186 -7.51 3.11 -6.43
N LYS A 187 -8.76 2.83 -6.04
CA LYS A 187 -9.55 3.78 -5.27
C LYS A 187 -8.87 4.03 -3.91
N PRO A 188 -8.70 5.30 -3.49
CA PRO A 188 -7.98 5.61 -2.26
C PRO A 188 -8.83 5.40 -1.00
N VAL A 189 -8.15 5.15 0.11
CA VAL A 189 -8.65 5.41 1.46
C VAL A 189 -8.62 6.93 1.68
N VAL A 190 -9.78 7.55 1.90
CA VAL A 190 -9.87 9.00 2.12
C VAL A 190 -10.07 9.28 3.60
N ILE A 191 -9.09 9.97 4.20
CA ILE A 191 -9.14 10.40 5.59
C ILE A 191 -9.47 11.89 5.64
N TYR A 192 -10.56 12.25 6.30
CA TYR A 192 -10.86 13.63 6.66
C TYR A 192 -10.80 13.81 8.18
N GLY A 193 -10.06 14.82 8.64
CA GLY A 193 -9.90 14.99 10.07
C GLY A 193 -9.12 16.21 10.52
N THR A 194 -8.58 16.11 11.72
CA THR A 194 -8.02 17.23 12.50
C THR A 194 -6.49 17.36 12.35
N SER A 195 -5.85 18.03 13.32
CA SER A 195 -4.39 18.07 13.46
C SER A 195 -3.76 16.69 13.62
N ILE A 196 -4.48 15.76 14.27
CA ILE A 196 -4.03 14.39 14.52
C ILE A 196 -3.93 13.64 13.18
N ALA A 197 -4.98 13.70 12.36
CA ALA A 197 -4.98 13.14 11.00
C ALA A 197 -3.91 13.76 10.11
N GLN A 198 -3.72 15.08 10.20
CA GLN A 198 -2.66 15.78 9.46
C GLN A 198 -1.25 15.31 9.87
N GLY A 199 -1.09 14.82 11.10
CA GLY A 199 0.13 14.15 11.56
C GLY A 199 0.80 14.80 12.77
N ALA A 200 0.13 15.69 13.51
CA ALA A 200 0.68 16.22 14.76
C ALA A 200 0.58 15.17 15.87
N CYS A 201 1.67 14.71 16.52
CA CYS A 201 3.07 15.18 16.44
C CYS A 201 4.05 14.09 16.04
N ALA A 202 3.79 13.42 14.91
CA ALA A 202 4.67 12.41 14.36
C ALA A 202 6.10 12.95 14.18
N SER A 203 7.10 12.15 14.55
CA SER A 203 8.51 12.56 14.53
C SER A 203 9.05 12.80 13.12
N ARG A 204 8.44 12.16 12.11
CA ARG A 204 8.76 12.23 10.68
C ARG A 204 7.52 11.84 9.85
N PRO A 205 7.42 12.23 8.56
CA PRO A 205 6.25 11.97 7.73
C PRO A 205 5.72 10.54 7.72
N GLY A 206 6.60 9.54 7.64
CA GLY A 206 6.20 8.13 7.65
C GLY A 206 5.68 7.62 9.00
N MET A 207 5.73 8.42 10.06
CA MET A 207 5.17 8.09 11.38
C MET A 207 3.80 8.71 11.64
N ALA A 208 3.28 9.56 10.75
CA ALA A 208 1.87 9.92 10.82
C ALA A 208 1.00 8.65 10.74
N TRP A 209 -0.02 8.52 11.58
CA TRP A 209 -0.83 7.30 11.63
C TRP A 209 -1.46 6.97 10.26
N THR A 210 -1.78 8.00 9.46
CA THR A 210 -2.27 7.86 8.09
C THR A 210 -1.22 7.22 7.17
N ALA A 211 0.06 7.60 7.29
CA ALA A 211 1.15 6.97 6.55
C ALA A 211 1.41 5.53 7.03
N ILE A 212 1.33 5.27 8.34
CA ILE A 212 1.46 3.91 8.91
C ILE A 212 0.34 3.00 8.39
N LEU A 213 -0.91 3.48 8.42
CA LEU A 213 -2.08 2.78 7.90
C LEU A 213 -1.93 2.50 6.40
N GLY A 214 -1.52 3.51 5.62
CA GLY A 214 -1.26 3.35 4.19
C GLY A 214 -0.24 2.25 3.88
N ARG A 215 0.82 2.11 4.68
CA ARG A 215 1.79 0.99 4.52
C ARG A 215 1.23 -0.36 4.91
N LYS A 216 0.40 -0.41 5.95
CA LYS A 216 -0.21 -1.64 6.46
C LYS A 216 -1.21 -2.21 5.46
N LEU A 217 -2.08 -1.36 4.92
CA LEU A 217 -3.09 -1.74 3.94
C LEU A 217 -2.52 -1.88 2.53
N ASP A 218 -1.48 -1.09 2.22
CA ASP A 218 -0.93 -0.88 0.89
C ASP A 218 -1.95 -0.37 -0.15
N HIS A 219 -3.03 0.30 0.28
CA HIS A 219 -3.91 1.08 -0.61
C HIS A 219 -3.39 2.51 -0.78
N PRO A 220 -3.68 3.21 -1.91
CA PRO A 220 -3.49 4.66 -1.98
C PRO A 220 -4.28 5.35 -0.86
N LEU A 221 -3.69 6.37 -0.25
CA LEU A 221 -4.31 7.07 0.87
C LEU A 221 -4.24 8.57 0.65
N ILE A 222 -5.37 9.24 0.86
CA ILE A 222 -5.50 10.69 0.77
C ILE A 222 -5.73 11.23 2.18
N ASN A 223 -4.83 12.10 2.63
CA ASN A 223 -4.89 12.72 3.94
C ASN A 223 -5.41 14.16 3.83
N LEU A 224 -6.68 14.36 4.16
CA LEU A 224 -7.33 15.67 4.29
C LEU A 224 -7.50 16.05 5.77
N GLY A 225 -6.44 15.86 6.56
CA GLY A 225 -6.33 16.42 7.90
C GLY A 225 -6.03 17.92 7.87
N PHE A 226 -6.79 18.71 8.62
CA PHE A 226 -6.61 20.15 8.76
C PHE A 226 -6.57 20.56 10.23
N SER A 227 -5.37 20.91 10.72
CA SER A 227 -5.11 21.32 12.09
C SER A 227 -6.07 22.38 12.62
N GLY A 228 -6.86 22.03 13.65
CA GLY A 228 -7.85 22.91 14.27
C GLY A 228 -9.08 23.22 13.40
N ASN A 229 -9.17 22.63 12.21
CA ASN A 229 -10.08 23.03 11.13
C ASN A 229 -10.82 21.85 10.46
N GLY A 230 -10.65 20.61 10.93
CA GLY A 230 -11.44 19.47 10.47
C GLY A 230 -12.83 19.45 11.09
N ARG A 231 -13.75 20.33 10.65
CA ARG A 231 -15.02 20.59 11.35
C ARG A 231 -16.26 20.21 10.53
N LEU A 232 -16.10 19.38 9.50
CA LEU A 232 -17.20 18.93 8.62
C LEU A 232 -17.99 20.09 7.97
N GLU A 233 -17.32 21.17 7.60
CA GLU A 233 -17.95 22.25 6.85
C GLU A 233 -18.41 21.77 5.47
N LYS A 234 -19.55 22.29 5.02
CA LYS A 234 -20.21 21.85 3.79
C LYS A 234 -19.29 21.97 2.59
N GLU A 235 -18.55 23.06 2.46
CA GLU A 235 -17.69 23.36 1.31
C GLU A 235 -16.52 22.35 1.21
N VAL A 236 -16.01 21.89 2.34
CA VAL A 236 -14.96 20.86 2.39
C VAL A 236 -15.54 19.47 2.11
N VAL A 237 -16.71 19.17 2.68
CA VAL A 237 -17.43 17.91 2.45
C VAL A 237 -17.85 17.77 0.98
N ASP A 238 -18.30 18.86 0.36
CA ASP A 238 -18.65 18.90 -1.06
C ASP A 238 -17.45 18.49 -1.92
N LEU A 239 -16.25 19.00 -1.63
CA LEU A 239 -15.00 18.58 -2.28
C LEU A 239 -14.69 17.10 -2.00
N ILE A 240 -14.67 16.68 -0.73
CA ILE A 240 -14.37 15.28 -0.36
C ILE A 240 -15.27 14.29 -1.12
N SER A 241 -16.55 14.63 -1.26
CA SER A 241 -17.55 13.81 -1.94
C SER A 241 -17.33 13.68 -3.46
N GLU A 242 -16.42 14.44 -4.07
CA GLU A 242 -16.02 14.28 -5.48
C GLU A 242 -15.03 13.12 -5.68
N ILE A 243 -14.37 12.67 -4.61
CA ILE A 243 -13.31 11.66 -4.70
C ILE A 243 -13.96 10.27 -4.85
N ASP A 244 -13.56 9.47 -5.84
CA ASP A 244 -14.01 8.07 -5.93
C ASP A 244 -13.24 7.18 -4.93
N ALA A 245 -13.65 7.19 -3.67
CA ALA A 245 -12.95 6.52 -2.57
C ALA A 245 -13.27 5.01 -2.47
N LYS A 246 -12.30 4.22 -1.99
CA LYS A 246 -12.54 2.85 -1.51
C LYS A 246 -13.27 2.87 -0.17
N ILE A 247 -12.95 3.84 0.68
CA ILE A 247 -13.56 4.06 1.98
C ILE A 247 -13.34 5.52 2.41
N TYR A 248 -14.34 6.09 3.07
CA TYR A 248 -14.23 7.39 3.74
C TYR A 248 -14.06 7.18 5.24
N VAL A 249 -13.11 7.89 5.86
CA VAL A 249 -12.91 7.92 7.31
C VAL A 249 -13.06 9.35 7.80
N LEU A 250 -14.01 9.58 8.70
CA LEU A 250 -14.28 10.87 9.31
C LEU A 250 -13.79 10.88 10.77
N ASP A 251 -12.61 11.47 10.99
CA ASP A 251 -11.92 11.59 12.28
C ASP A 251 -11.84 13.07 12.70
N CYS A 252 -13.01 13.64 13.02
CA CYS A 252 -13.20 15.10 13.13
C CYS A 252 -13.55 15.58 14.55
N LEU A 253 -13.95 14.68 15.45
CA LEU A 253 -14.48 15.05 16.77
C LEU A 253 -13.55 15.93 17.62
N PRO A 254 -12.20 15.78 17.59
CA PRO A 254 -11.33 16.67 18.36
C PRO A 254 -11.48 18.16 18.03
N ASN A 255 -11.92 18.52 16.82
CA ASN A 255 -12.16 19.91 16.43
C ASN A 255 -13.63 20.33 16.54
N LEU A 256 -14.48 19.45 17.08
CA LEU A 256 -15.90 19.68 17.33
C LEU A 256 -16.25 19.70 18.83
N THR A 257 -15.26 19.55 19.72
CA THR A 257 -15.45 19.69 21.17
C THR A 257 -15.97 21.08 21.52
N ILE A 258 -16.96 21.13 22.42
CA ILE A 258 -17.61 22.37 22.85
C ILE A 258 -16.83 22.91 24.04
N ARG A 259 -16.10 24.00 23.83
CA ARG A 259 -15.24 24.60 24.85
C ARG A 259 -15.64 26.05 25.10
N PRO A 260 -15.67 26.52 26.37
CA PRO A 260 -16.00 27.91 26.69
C PRO A 260 -15.05 28.94 26.06
N ASP A 261 -13.81 28.56 25.79
CA ASP A 261 -12.77 29.40 25.20
C ASP A 261 -12.64 29.23 23.66
N SER A 262 -13.48 28.39 23.06
CA SER A 262 -13.49 28.18 21.61
C SER A 262 -13.99 29.42 20.89
N LYS A 263 -13.26 29.86 19.86
CA LYS A 263 -13.75 30.88 18.90
C LYS A 263 -14.88 30.37 17.99
N LEU A 264 -15.09 29.05 17.97
CA LEU A 264 -16.19 28.42 17.27
C LEU A 264 -17.25 28.04 18.29
N GLU A 265 -18.33 28.80 18.32
CA GLU A 265 -19.52 28.48 19.11
C GLU A 265 -20.27 27.34 18.42
N LEU A 266 -20.18 26.13 19.00
CA LEU A 266 -20.94 24.96 18.58
C LEU A 266 -21.86 24.52 19.71
N THR A 267 -23.06 24.06 19.33
CA THR A 267 -23.92 23.27 20.19
C THR A 267 -23.78 21.78 19.85
N ILE A 268 -24.25 20.90 20.73
CA ILE A 268 -24.30 19.46 20.44
C ILE A 268 -25.18 19.15 19.24
N ASP A 269 -26.26 19.92 19.03
CA ASP A 269 -27.10 19.79 17.85
C ASP A 269 -26.36 20.16 16.55
N ASP A 270 -25.44 21.13 16.59
CA ASP A 270 -24.60 21.46 15.44
C ASP A 270 -23.63 20.32 15.12
N VAL A 271 -23.04 19.70 16.13
CA VAL A 271 -22.18 18.51 15.97
C VAL A 271 -22.97 17.38 15.31
N LYS A 272 -24.16 17.05 15.84
CA LYS A 272 -25.04 16.02 15.29
C LYS A 272 -25.43 16.31 13.84
N LYS A 273 -25.88 17.54 13.55
CA LYS A 273 -26.27 17.97 12.19
C LYS A 273 -25.10 17.86 11.22
N ARG A 274 -23.89 18.28 11.60
CA ARG A 274 -22.68 18.18 10.76
C ARG A 274 -22.35 16.73 10.41
N VAL A 275 -22.38 15.83 11.39
CA VAL A 275 -22.15 14.39 11.18
C VAL A 275 -23.21 13.81 10.24
N VAL A 276 -24.49 13.99 10.55
CA VAL A 276 -25.60 13.43 9.75
C VAL A 276 -25.57 13.97 8.33
N ASN A 277 -25.44 15.28 8.14
CA ASN A 277 -25.42 15.91 6.82
C ASN A 277 -24.22 15.43 5.99
N THR A 278 -23.05 15.24 6.61
CA THR A 278 -21.86 14.73 5.93
C THR A 278 -22.10 13.32 5.41
N VAL A 279 -22.58 12.41 6.27
CA VAL A 279 -22.84 11.02 5.87
C VAL A 279 -23.90 10.96 4.78
N VAL A 280 -24.98 11.74 4.89
CA VAL A 280 -26.03 11.81 3.86
C VAL A 280 -25.46 12.32 2.53
N THR A 281 -24.65 13.39 2.55
CA THR A 281 -24.02 13.94 1.33
C THR A 281 -23.11 12.93 0.66
N LEU A 282 -22.26 12.24 1.44
CA LEU A 282 -21.39 11.20 0.92
C LEU A 282 -22.20 10.03 0.36
N ARG A 283 -23.23 9.56 1.07
CA ARG A 283 -24.07 8.44 0.63
C ARG A 283 -24.87 8.76 -0.64
N GLN A 284 -25.31 10.01 -0.81
CA GLN A 284 -25.99 10.46 -2.03
C GLN A 284 -25.11 10.36 -3.27
N LYS A 285 -23.81 10.69 -3.15
CA LYS A 285 -22.86 10.59 -4.27
C LYS A 285 -22.23 9.21 -4.41
N HIS A 286 -22.08 8.48 -3.30
CA HIS A 286 -21.40 7.19 -3.21
C HIS A 286 -22.28 6.17 -2.48
N PRO A 287 -23.28 5.58 -3.17
CA PRO A 287 -24.31 4.75 -2.53
C PRO A 287 -23.78 3.53 -1.80
N GLU A 288 -22.69 2.93 -2.27
CA GLU A 288 -22.13 1.67 -1.74
C GLU A 288 -20.82 1.85 -0.98
N THR A 289 -20.13 2.99 -1.12
CA THR A 289 -18.81 3.19 -0.51
C THR A 289 -18.93 3.20 1.02
N PRO A 290 -18.12 2.43 1.76
CA PRO A 290 -18.14 2.44 3.21
C PRO A 290 -17.76 3.80 3.79
N ILE A 291 -18.42 4.21 4.88
CA ILE A 291 -18.12 5.42 5.63
C ILE A 291 -17.87 5.06 7.09
N VAL A 292 -16.69 5.40 7.59
CA VAL A 292 -16.24 5.17 8.95
C VAL A 292 -16.35 6.47 9.73
N LEU A 293 -16.97 6.38 10.88
CA LEU A 293 -17.07 7.43 11.88
C LEU A 293 -16.18 7.04 13.06
N ALA A 294 -15.24 7.90 13.44
CA ALA A 294 -14.34 7.63 14.55
C ALA A 294 -14.70 8.48 15.77
N GLU A 295 -14.79 7.83 16.94
CA GLU A 295 -14.84 8.54 18.21
C GLU A 295 -13.54 9.30 18.50
N HIS A 296 -13.63 10.34 19.31
CA HIS A 296 -12.47 10.99 19.90
C HIS A 296 -11.74 10.01 20.82
N ALA A 297 -10.43 9.88 20.67
CA ALA A 297 -9.61 8.94 21.45
C ALA A 297 -9.35 9.35 22.92
N GLY A 298 -10.08 10.35 23.43
CA GLY A 298 -9.84 10.97 24.75
C GLY A 298 -8.66 11.93 24.82
N TYR A 299 -8.45 12.46 26.02
CA TYR A 299 -7.25 13.23 26.42
C TYR A 299 -6.52 12.43 27.49
N THR A 300 -5.19 12.52 27.53
CA THR A 300 -4.40 11.69 28.45
C THR A 300 -4.43 12.16 29.90
N ASP A 301 -4.98 13.35 30.17
CA ASP A 301 -5.20 13.89 31.50
C ASP A 301 -6.63 13.61 32.03
N GLU A 302 -7.45 12.81 31.34
CA GLU A 302 -8.88 12.62 31.62
C GLU A 302 -9.21 12.17 33.07
N ASP A 303 -8.30 11.44 33.72
CA ASP A 303 -8.50 10.96 35.09
C ASP A 303 -8.23 12.01 36.17
N ILE A 304 -7.53 13.09 35.83
CA ILE A 304 -7.20 14.20 36.75
C ILE A 304 -7.80 15.53 36.30
N ASN A 305 -8.36 15.59 35.09
CA ASN A 305 -9.00 16.75 34.51
C ASN A 305 -10.44 16.40 34.05
N PRO A 306 -11.44 16.54 34.95
CA PRO A 306 -12.82 16.20 34.62
C PRO A 306 -13.40 17.05 33.48
N GLN A 307 -12.85 18.25 33.25
CA GLN A 307 -13.26 19.10 32.13
C GLN A 307 -12.77 18.53 30.79
N SER A 308 -11.50 18.12 30.69
CA SER A 308 -10.97 17.41 29.52
C SER A 308 -11.82 16.17 29.21
N LYS A 309 -12.14 15.38 30.25
CA LYS A 309 -12.98 14.19 30.12
C LYS A 309 -14.36 14.52 29.58
N HIS A 310 -15.02 15.54 30.13
CA HIS A 310 -16.33 15.97 29.69
C HIS A 310 -16.35 16.34 28.21
N PHE A 311 -15.36 17.11 27.73
CA PHE A 311 -15.32 17.59 26.35
C PHE A 311 -15.38 16.49 25.29
N TYR A 312 -14.61 15.41 25.46
CA TYR A 312 -14.61 14.34 24.46
C TYR A 312 -15.80 13.38 24.64
N VAL A 313 -16.26 13.17 25.89
CA VAL A 313 -17.41 12.31 26.18
C VAL A 313 -18.67 12.86 25.50
N GLU A 314 -18.90 14.17 25.63
CA GLU A 314 -20.09 14.84 25.08
C GLU A 314 -20.19 14.67 23.55
N VAL A 315 -19.09 14.89 22.82
CA VAL A 315 -19.08 14.73 21.36
C VAL A 315 -19.08 13.26 20.91
N ASN A 316 -18.54 12.33 21.72
CA ASN A 316 -18.64 10.90 21.45
C ASN A 316 -20.09 10.41 21.60
N GLU A 317 -20.81 10.89 22.62
CA GLU A 317 -22.24 10.62 22.79
C GLU A 317 -23.05 11.19 21.61
N ALA A 318 -22.77 12.45 21.21
CA ALA A 318 -23.38 13.05 20.03
C ALA A 318 -23.14 12.24 18.74
N LEU A 319 -21.93 11.70 18.56
CA LEU A 319 -21.61 10.83 17.42
C LEU A 319 -22.40 9.52 17.47
N ARG A 320 -22.50 8.86 18.63
CA ARG A 320 -23.28 7.63 18.79
C ARG A 320 -24.76 7.84 18.49
N GLU A 321 -25.34 8.94 18.98
CA GLU A 321 -26.73 9.31 18.68
C GLU A 321 -26.92 9.55 17.18
N SER A 322 -26.00 10.29 16.54
CA SER A 322 -26.02 10.55 15.10
C SER A 322 -25.91 9.25 14.29
N PHE A 323 -25.04 8.33 14.71
CA PHE A 323 -24.91 7.01 14.11
C PHE A 323 -26.22 6.21 14.23
N GLY A 324 -26.82 6.18 15.43
CA GLY A 324 -28.12 5.54 15.66
C GLY A 324 -29.22 6.14 14.79
N GLN A 325 -29.27 7.46 14.65
CA GLN A 325 -30.20 8.16 13.77
C GLN A 325 -30.01 7.76 12.31
N LEU A 326 -28.78 7.74 11.81
CA LEU A 326 -28.46 7.33 10.43
C LEU A 326 -28.88 5.88 10.16
N LYS A 327 -28.62 4.97 11.11
CA LYS A 327 -29.09 3.57 11.03
C LYS A 327 -30.62 3.48 11.01
N ALA A 328 -31.31 4.25 11.85
CA ALA A 328 -32.79 4.29 11.88
C ALA A 328 -33.39 4.84 10.57
N GLN A 329 -32.66 5.71 9.87
CA GLN A 329 -33.01 6.22 8.54
C GLN A 329 -32.68 5.24 7.40
N GLY A 330 -32.15 4.05 7.69
CA GLY A 330 -31.80 3.05 6.70
C GLY A 330 -30.47 3.30 5.98
N ILE A 331 -29.62 4.20 6.49
CA ILE A 331 -28.27 4.40 5.95
C ILE A 331 -27.41 3.18 6.28
N ASN A 332 -26.97 2.48 5.22
CA ASN A 332 -26.13 1.29 5.31
C ASN A 332 -24.66 1.61 5.00
N HIS A 333 -23.80 0.60 5.11
CA HIS A 333 -22.34 0.70 4.91
C HIS A 333 -21.69 1.83 5.73
N ILE A 334 -22.16 2.01 6.96
CA ILE A 334 -21.55 2.90 7.96
C ILE A 334 -21.00 2.07 9.11
N CYS A 335 -19.84 2.45 9.63
CA CYS A 335 -19.19 1.83 10.78
C CYS A 335 -18.79 2.89 11.80
N LEU A 336 -18.84 2.54 13.09
CA LEU A 336 -18.39 3.38 14.20
C LEU A 336 -17.17 2.71 14.86
N ILE A 337 -16.05 3.43 14.95
CA ILE A 337 -14.87 2.98 15.69
C ILE A 337 -14.90 3.62 17.10
N PRO A 338 -14.97 2.82 18.17
CA PRO A 338 -15.01 3.32 19.54
C PRO A 338 -13.64 3.78 20.06
N LYS A 339 -13.62 4.72 21.01
CA LYS A 339 -12.39 5.23 21.68
C LYS A 339 -11.44 4.11 22.11
N ALA A 340 -12.00 3.04 22.68
CA ALA A 340 -11.24 1.95 23.27
C ALA A 340 -10.33 1.23 22.26
N ASP A 341 -10.71 1.19 20.97
CA ASP A 341 -9.94 0.52 19.94
C ASP A 341 -8.68 1.30 19.51
N PHE A 342 -8.55 2.58 19.88
CA PHE A 342 -7.31 3.33 19.70
C PHE A 342 -6.31 3.08 20.82
N GLY A 343 -6.74 2.53 21.95
CA GLY A 343 -5.88 2.12 23.06
C GLY A 343 -4.92 3.20 23.56
N GLN A 344 -5.31 4.48 23.62
CA GLN A 344 -4.43 5.57 24.06
C GLN A 344 -4.20 5.52 25.58
N ASP A 345 -3.01 5.96 26.04
CA ASP A 345 -2.65 6.04 27.46
C ASP A 345 -1.80 7.28 27.76
N ILE A 346 -1.34 7.45 29.00
CA ILE A 346 -0.63 8.65 29.44
C ILE A 346 0.68 8.94 28.70
N GLU A 347 1.28 7.96 28.02
CA GLU A 347 2.54 8.10 27.27
C GLU A 347 2.30 8.34 25.77
N THR A 348 1.04 8.33 25.33
CA THR A 348 0.74 8.36 23.89
C THR A 348 0.58 9.76 23.32
N THR A 349 0.65 10.83 24.14
CA THR A 349 0.58 12.21 23.65
C THR A 349 1.78 13.06 24.06
N VAL A 350 2.09 14.08 23.25
CA VAL A 350 3.15 15.05 23.50
C VAL A 350 2.67 16.16 24.44
N ASP A 351 1.42 16.56 24.32
CA ASP A 351 0.85 17.75 24.96
C ASP A 351 -0.55 17.52 25.57
N GLY A 352 -0.92 16.26 25.79
CA GLY A 352 -2.26 15.87 26.26
C GLY A 352 -3.28 15.63 25.16
N THR A 353 -2.99 16.07 23.92
CA THR A 353 -3.91 15.98 22.77
C THR A 353 -3.28 15.30 21.54
N HIS A 354 -2.08 15.73 21.15
CA HIS A 354 -1.41 15.31 19.93
C HIS A 354 -0.52 14.11 20.17
N GLN A 355 -0.59 13.13 19.27
CA GLN A 355 -0.01 11.81 19.51
C GLN A 355 1.52 11.83 19.37
N THR A 356 2.20 11.08 20.23
CA THR A 356 3.58 10.61 20.03
C THR A 356 3.60 9.55 18.92
N ASP A 357 4.79 9.10 18.49
CA ASP A 357 4.89 7.99 17.54
C ASP A 357 4.24 6.69 18.07
N LEU A 358 4.22 6.47 19.39
CA LEU A 358 3.49 5.36 20.01
C LEU A 358 1.99 5.53 19.82
N GLY A 359 1.44 6.70 20.15
CA GLY A 359 0.03 7.00 19.94
C GLY A 359 -0.40 6.90 18.48
N MET A 360 0.44 7.38 17.56
CA MET A 360 0.25 7.26 16.11
C MET A 360 0.19 5.79 15.65
N MET A 361 1.06 4.93 16.18
CA MET A 361 1.03 3.50 15.86
C MET A 361 -0.27 2.85 16.33
N ARG A 362 -0.69 3.11 17.58
CA ARG A 362 -1.94 2.55 18.11
C ARG A 362 -3.17 3.05 17.36
N TYR A 363 -3.18 4.33 16.96
CA TYR A 363 -4.20 4.88 16.07
C TYR A 363 -4.27 4.11 14.75
N ALA A 364 -3.14 3.89 14.08
CA ALA A 364 -3.08 3.14 12.83
C ALA A 364 -3.53 1.68 12.99
N GLU A 365 -3.23 1.03 14.11
CA GLU A 365 -3.65 -0.35 14.41
C GLU A 365 -5.17 -0.44 14.67
N GLY A 366 -5.73 0.52 15.42
CA GLY A 366 -7.17 0.63 15.63
C GLY A 366 -7.92 0.78 14.30
N TYR A 367 -7.45 1.67 13.42
CA TYR A 367 -8.02 1.81 12.08
C TYR A 367 -7.80 0.58 11.20
N GLU A 368 -6.60 -0.01 11.18
CA GLU A 368 -6.30 -1.19 10.36
C GLU A 368 -7.26 -2.34 10.66
N LYS A 369 -7.51 -2.62 11.95
CA LYS A 369 -8.42 -3.68 12.40
C LYS A 369 -9.80 -3.54 11.75
N HIS A 370 -10.43 -2.38 11.90
CA HIS A 370 -11.78 -2.13 11.39
C HIS A 370 -11.83 -2.02 9.87
N ILE A 371 -10.86 -1.34 9.24
CA ILE A 371 -10.86 -1.17 7.79
C ILE A 371 -10.69 -2.51 7.08
N ARG A 372 -9.82 -3.40 7.60
CA ARG A 372 -9.69 -4.75 7.04
C ARG A 372 -10.98 -5.55 7.13
N GLU A 373 -11.70 -5.43 8.24
CA GLU A 373 -13.01 -6.08 8.39
C GLU A 373 -14.03 -5.54 7.37
N ILE A 374 -14.13 -4.21 7.25
CA ILE A 374 -15.06 -3.53 6.34
C ILE A 374 -14.77 -3.87 4.86
N LEU A 375 -13.50 -3.92 4.49
CA LEU A 375 -13.07 -4.22 3.12
C LEU A 375 -13.01 -5.73 2.85
N HIS A 376 -13.24 -6.58 3.87
CA HIS A 376 -13.05 -8.03 3.79
C HIS A 376 -11.63 -8.42 3.35
N GLU A 377 -10.63 -7.70 3.87
CA GLU A 377 -9.20 -7.87 3.61
C GLU A 377 -8.43 -8.32 4.88
N PRO A 378 -8.82 -9.43 5.53
CA PRO A 378 -8.18 -9.91 6.74
C PRO A 378 -6.69 -10.21 6.54
N LYS A 379 -5.93 -10.11 7.63
CA LYS A 379 -4.52 -10.47 7.70
C LYS A 379 -4.34 -11.53 8.79
N GLY A 380 -3.87 -12.71 8.42
CA GLY A 380 -3.60 -13.77 9.38
C GLY A 380 -2.23 -13.63 10.05
N ILE A 381 -1.81 -14.67 10.76
CA ILE A 381 -0.55 -14.67 11.53
C ILE A 381 0.64 -15.23 10.74
N VAL A 382 0.41 -16.04 9.70
CA VAL A 382 1.45 -16.67 8.87
C VAL A 382 1.70 -15.87 7.59
N SER A 383 2.91 -15.94 7.04
CA SER A 383 3.33 -15.13 5.89
C SER A 383 2.46 -15.31 4.63
N THR A 384 1.96 -16.52 4.39
CA THR A 384 1.03 -16.85 3.29
C THR A 384 -0.31 -16.13 3.37
N THR A 385 -0.64 -15.53 4.52
CA THR A 385 -1.87 -14.78 4.79
C THR A 385 -1.65 -13.27 4.85
N HIS A 386 -0.48 -12.78 4.42
CA HIS A 386 -0.13 -11.36 4.44
C HIS A 386 -0.11 -10.78 3.02
N PRO A 387 -1.21 -10.18 2.52
CA PRO A 387 -1.24 -9.58 1.19
C PRO A 387 -0.03 -8.66 0.96
N ILE A 388 0.80 -8.97 -0.04
CA ILE A 388 2.05 -8.24 -0.28
C ILE A 388 2.42 -8.23 -1.77
N THR A 389 3.10 -7.16 -2.22
CA THR A 389 3.63 -7.04 -3.58
C THR A 389 4.91 -7.86 -3.78
N GLN A 390 5.40 -7.92 -5.03
CA GLN A 390 6.71 -8.49 -5.35
C GLN A 390 7.32 -7.86 -6.60
N LEU A 391 8.65 -8.00 -6.75
CA LEU A 391 9.42 -7.51 -7.90
C LEU A 391 10.56 -8.48 -8.25
N ARG A 392 10.41 -9.79 -8.06
CA ARG A 392 11.51 -10.77 -8.11
C ARG A 392 12.12 -11.00 -9.48
N GLU A 393 11.49 -10.58 -10.57
CA GLU A 393 11.98 -10.87 -11.92
C GLU A 393 11.81 -9.72 -12.89
N LEU A 394 12.13 -8.50 -12.46
CA LEU A 394 12.02 -7.29 -13.29
C LEU A 394 12.77 -7.37 -14.64
N ASN A 395 13.78 -8.25 -14.76
CA ASN A 395 14.46 -8.53 -16.05
C ASN A 395 13.56 -9.25 -17.08
N ASN A 396 12.49 -9.90 -16.64
CA ASN A 396 11.59 -10.71 -17.47
C ASN A 396 10.26 -9.99 -17.71
N TYR A 397 9.66 -9.42 -16.66
CA TYR A 397 8.47 -8.56 -16.77
C TYR A 397 8.34 -7.67 -15.53
N ASP A 398 7.55 -6.60 -15.65
CA ASP A 398 7.23 -5.71 -14.55
C ASP A 398 5.87 -6.10 -13.92
N TRP A 399 5.91 -6.50 -12.66
CA TRP A 399 4.75 -7.02 -11.92
C TRP A 399 3.62 -6.00 -11.82
N GLU A 400 3.94 -4.73 -11.53
CA GLU A 400 2.93 -3.68 -11.40
C GLU A 400 2.35 -3.28 -12.76
N ASN A 401 3.16 -3.26 -13.83
CA ASN A 401 2.63 -2.96 -15.17
C ASN A 401 1.69 -4.06 -15.65
N ARG A 402 2.01 -5.34 -15.38
CA ARG A 402 1.12 -6.46 -15.69
C ARG A 402 -0.20 -6.35 -14.93
N HIS A 403 -0.16 -5.97 -13.66
CA HIS A 403 -1.36 -5.71 -12.86
C HIS A 403 -2.25 -4.63 -13.49
N ARG A 404 -1.67 -3.50 -13.88
CA ARG A 404 -2.39 -2.43 -14.58
C ARG A 404 -3.00 -2.90 -15.91
N GLU A 405 -2.25 -3.66 -16.70
CA GLU A 405 -2.76 -4.22 -17.96
C GLU A 405 -3.95 -5.16 -17.73
N ILE A 406 -3.92 -5.99 -16.68
CA ILE A 406 -5.05 -6.85 -16.31
C ILE A 406 -6.27 -6.02 -15.90
N LEU A 407 -6.10 -5.00 -15.06
CA LEU A 407 -7.20 -4.12 -14.64
C LEU A 407 -7.85 -3.43 -15.86
N ASP A 408 -7.03 -2.87 -16.76
CA ASP A 408 -7.51 -2.23 -17.98
C ASP A 408 -8.26 -3.22 -18.87
N LEU A 409 -7.67 -4.40 -19.11
CA LEU A 409 -8.28 -5.43 -19.94
C LEU A 409 -9.59 -5.97 -19.35
N ASN A 410 -9.69 -6.12 -18.02
CA ASN A 410 -10.91 -6.58 -17.38
C ASN A 410 -12.02 -5.52 -17.45
N LYS A 411 -11.67 -4.24 -17.39
CA LYS A 411 -12.61 -3.14 -17.58
C LYS A 411 -13.11 -3.05 -19.02
N THR A 412 -12.24 -3.22 -20.01
CA THR A 412 -12.63 -3.06 -21.43
C THR A 412 -13.16 -4.34 -22.07
N ASN A 413 -12.73 -5.51 -21.58
CA ASN A 413 -13.12 -6.83 -22.09
C ASN A 413 -13.28 -7.82 -20.91
N PRO A 414 -14.42 -7.76 -20.20
CA PRO A 414 -14.70 -8.60 -19.03
C PRO A 414 -14.64 -10.11 -19.31
N PRO A 415 -13.82 -10.88 -18.59
CA PRO A 415 -13.68 -12.30 -18.84
C PRO A 415 -14.82 -13.14 -18.25
N ALA A 416 -15.20 -14.22 -18.96
CA ALA A 416 -16.09 -15.25 -18.41
C ALA A 416 -15.34 -16.32 -17.63
N THR A 417 -14.07 -16.57 -18.01
CA THR A 417 -13.18 -17.53 -17.33
C THR A 417 -11.94 -16.80 -16.84
N VAL A 418 -11.58 -16.97 -15.58
CA VAL A 418 -10.35 -16.41 -15.00
C VAL A 418 -9.41 -17.55 -14.62
N VAL A 419 -8.13 -17.44 -14.97
CA VAL A 419 -7.11 -18.43 -14.63
C VAL A 419 -6.01 -17.75 -13.82
N ILE A 420 -6.01 -17.98 -12.52
CA ILE A 420 -5.04 -17.43 -11.56
C ILE A 420 -3.91 -18.43 -11.38
N GLY A 421 -2.66 -17.96 -11.39
CA GLY A 421 -1.56 -18.81 -10.98
C GLY A 421 -0.19 -18.15 -10.99
N ASN A 422 0.83 -19.00 -10.95
CA ASN A 422 2.23 -18.62 -10.95
C ASN A 422 2.83 -18.60 -12.38
N SER A 423 4.15 -18.77 -12.51
CA SER A 423 4.88 -18.82 -13.79
C SER A 423 4.35 -19.90 -14.73
N ILE A 424 3.84 -21.01 -14.21
CA ILE A 424 3.25 -22.07 -15.04
C ILE A 424 2.02 -21.55 -15.80
N THR A 425 1.15 -20.78 -15.15
CA THR A 425 0.01 -20.13 -15.82
C THR A 425 0.49 -18.96 -16.69
N HIS A 426 1.44 -18.16 -16.18
CA HIS A 426 1.96 -16.98 -16.88
C HIS A 426 2.53 -17.34 -18.26
N PHE A 427 3.26 -18.45 -18.36
CA PHE A 427 3.92 -18.88 -19.59
C PHE A 427 3.06 -19.80 -20.47
N TRP A 428 1.81 -20.06 -20.11
CA TRP A 428 0.93 -20.91 -20.91
C TRP A 428 0.51 -20.19 -22.19
N GLY A 429 -0.18 -19.05 -22.09
CA GLY A 429 -0.76 -18.34 -23.23
C GLY A 429 -1.79 -17.31 -22.77
N GLY A 430 -2.80 -17.02 -23.59
CA GLY A 430 -3.87 -16.10 -23.22
C GLY A 430 -3.44 -14.63 -23.13
N LEU A 431 -4.38 -13.79 -22.68
CA LEU A 431 -4.17 -12.35 -22.51
C LEU A 431 -4.25 -11.98 -21.03
N PRO A 432 -3.48 -10.98 -20.56
CA PRO A 432 -2.37 -10.34 -21.27
C PRO A 432 -1.22 -11.32 -21.53
N LYS A 433 -0.54 -11.12 -22.66
CA LYS A 433 0.55 -12.01 -23.08
C LYS A 433 1.68 -11.95 -22.05
N GLY A 434 2.15 -13.12 -21.61
CA GLY A 434 3.37 -13.20 -20.82
C GLY A 434 4.62 -12.89 -21.68
N PRO A 435 5.80 -12.79 -21.06
CA PRO A 435 7.07 -12.62 -21.78
C PRO A 435 7.40 -13.83 -22.67
N ARG A 436 6.74 -14.97 -22.43
CA ARG A 436 6.81 -16.22 -23.20
C ARG A 436 5.44 -16.89 -23.21
N ALA A 437 5.18 -17.73 -24.21
CA ALA A 437 3.93 -18.48 -24.33
C ALA A 437 4.22 -19.89 -24.89
N ASN A 438 4.59 -20.80 -23.99
CA ASN A 438 5.03 -22.16 -24.29
C ASN A 438 3.89 -23.11 -24.68
N GLY A 439 2.63 -22.74 -24.42
CA GLY A 439 1.45 -23.57 -24.68
C GLY A 439 0.29 -22.81 -25.33
N ALA A 440 0.59 -21.76 -26.10
CA ALA A 440 -0.42 -20.83 -26.61
C ALA A 440 -1.55 -21.54 -27.38
N ASP A 441 -1.20 -22.56 -28.16
CA ASP A 441 -2.13 -23.35 -28.98
C ASP A 441 -3.19 -24.09 -28.15
N SER A 442 -2.86 -24.48 -26.90
CA SER A 442 -3.81 -25.20 -26.05
C SER A 442 -4.68 -24.29 -25.18
N TRP A 443 -4.28 -23.04 -24.93
CA TRP A 443 -4.97 -22.10 -24.03
C TRP A 443 -6.47 -21.93 -24.35
N ASN A 444 -6.79 -21.47 -25.56
CA ASN A 444 -8.18 -21.22 -25.97
C ASN A 444 -8.99 -22.51 -26.01
N SER A 445 -8.35 -23.62 -26.41
CA SER A 445 -8.98 -24.93 -26.41
C SER A 445 -9.34 -25.42 -25.01
N THR A 446 -8.70 -24.90 -23.96
CA THR A 446 -8.87 -25.30 -22.56
C THR A 446 -9.78 -24.35 -21.80
N PHE A 447 -9.57 -23.04 -21.89
CA PHE A 447 -10.28 -22.04 -21.08
C PHE A 447 -11.31 -21.22 -21.88
N GLY A 448 -11.34 -21.38 -23.20
CA GLY A 448 -12.20 -20.62 -24.11
C GLY A 448 -11.62 -19.26 -24.52
N MET A 449 -12.20 -18.67 -25.56
CA MET A 449 -11.75 -17.38 -26.13
C MET A 449 -11.98 -16.19 -25.18
N ASN A 450 -12.96 -16.29 -24.27
CA ASN A 450 -13.26 -15.25 -23.28
C ASN A 450 -12.63 -15.58 -21.91
N SER A 451 -11.33 -15.90 -21.92
CA SER A 451 -10.55 -16.21 -20.74
C SER A 451 -9.48 -15.16 -20.47
N ARG A 452 -9.15 -14.96 -19.19
CA ARG A 452 -8.08 -14.04 -18.74
C ARG A 452 -7.00 -14.78 -18.00
N ASN A 453 -5.75 -14.52 -18.37
CA ASN A 453 -4.56 -15.05 -17.70
C ASN A 453 -4.12 -14.12 -16.56
N LEU A 454 -4.40 -14.51 -15.32
CA LEU A 454 -3.93 -13.88 -14.08
C LEU A 454 -2.72 -14.65 -13.49
N GLY A 455 -1.90 -15.20 -14.38
CA GLY A 455 -0.63 -15.85 -14.10
C GLY A 455 0.50 -14.84 -14.00
N TYR A 456 1.30 -14.98 -12.94
CA TYR A 456 2.46 -14.14 -12.67
C TYR A 456 3.65 -15.02 -12.32
N GLY A 457 4.82 -14.77 -12.91
CA GLY A 457 5.99 -15.51 -12.50
C GLY A 457 6.41 -15.17 -11.07
N TRP A 458 6.95 -16.16 -10.35
CA TRP A 458 7.32 -16.08 -8.92
C TRP A 458 6.20 -15.76 -7.93
N ASP A 459 4.95 -15.58 -8.36
CA ASP A 459 3.85 -15.31 -7.43
C ASP A 459 3.68 -16.46 -6.43
N ARG A 460 3.48 -16.05 -5.18
CA ARG A 460 3.09 -16.88 -4.05
C ARG A 460 1.63 -16.58 -3.67
N ILE A 461 1.04 -17.36 -2.78
CA ILE A 461 -0.37 -17.19 -2.36
C ILE A 461 -0.63 -15.75 -1.89
N GLU A 462 0.27 -15.21 -1.08
CA GLU A 462 0.13 -13.87 -0.53
C GLU A 462 0.24 -12.73 -1.57
N ASN A 463 0.86 -13.00 -2.73
CA ASN A 463 0.88 -12.06 -3.85
C ASN A 463 -0.46 -12.06 -4.59
N VAL A 464 -1.09 -13.23 -4.74
CA VAL A 464 -2.44 -13.34 -5.30
C VAL A 464 -3.46 -12.63 -4.41
N LEU A 465 -3.36 -12.80 -3.09
CA LEU A 465 -4.22 -12.11 -2.12
C LEU A 465 -4.15 -10.59 -2.29
N TRP A 466 -2.94 -10.04 -2.44
CA TRP A 466 -2.78 -8.61 -2.72
C TRP A 466 -3.51 -8.21 -3.99
N ARG A 467 -3.31 -8.93 -5.10
CA ARG A 467 -3.91 -8.60 -6.41
C ARG A 467 -5.43 -8.65 -6.40
N ILE A 468 -6.03 -9.56 -5.64
CA ILE A 468 -7.49 -9.63 -5.44
C ILE A 468 -7.98 -8.39 -4.68
N ASN A 469 -7.33 -8.03 -3.58
CA ASN A 469 -7.68 -6.83 -2.80
C ASN A 469 -7.52 -5.53 -3.62
N HIS A 470 -6.69 -5.56 -4.66
CA HIS A 470 -6.39 -4.46 -5.59
C HIS A 470 -7.12 -4.61 -6.94
N GLY A 471 -8.20 -5.39 -6.98
CA GLY A 471 -9.22 -5.28 -8.02
C GLY A 471 -9.06 -6.18 -9.25
N GLU A 472 -8.10 -7.11 -9.29
CA GLU A 472 -7.94 -7.97 -10.49
C GLU A 472 -9.14 -8.87 -10.79
N VAL A 473 -10.02 -9.08 -9.81
CA VAL A 473 -11.26 -9.84 -9.95
C VAL A 473 -12.49 -8.98 -9.69
N ASP A 474 -12.39 -7.66 -9.78
CA ASP A 474 -13.50 -6.74 -9.56
C ASP A 474 -14.10 -6.20 -10.86
N GLY A 475 -15.35 -5.73 -10.81
CA GLY A 475 -16.01 -5.04 -11.93
C GLY A 475 -16.61 -5.94 -13.01
N PHE A 476 -16.60 -7.27 -12.81
CA PHE A 476 -17.22 -8.24 -13.70
C PHE A 476 -17.73 -9.46 -12.92
N SER A 477 -18.48 -10.35 -13.58
CA SER A 477 -18.94 -11.63 -13.00
C SER A 477 -18.38 -12.79 -13.80
N ALA A 478 -17.32 -13.42 -13.29
CA ALA A 478 -16.78 -14.65 -13.85
C ALA A 478 -17.80 -15.78 -13.70
N LYS A 479 -17.86 -16.66 -14.71
CA LYS A 479 -18.57 -17.94 -14.59
C LYS A 479 -17.69 -18.98 -13.91
N GLN A 480 -16.41 -18.99 -14.26
CA GLN A 480 -15.45 -20.00 -13.80
C GLN A 480 -14.13 -19.33 -13.40
N ILE A 481 -13.58 -19.77 -12.28
CA ILE A 481 -12.25 -19.38 -11.82
C ILE A 481 -11.42 -20.64 -11.59
N PHE A 482 -10.29 -20.72 -12.26
CA PHE A 482 -9.27 -21.76 -12.02
C PHE A 482 -8.11 -21.16 -11.26
N VAL A 483 -7.62 -21.84 -10.23
CA VAL A 483 -6.51 -21.36 -9.41
C VAL A 483 -5.45 -22.45 -9.27
N ASN A 484 -4.21 -22.15 -9.69
CA ASN A 484 -3.03 -22.99 -9.46
C ASN A 484 -1.90 -22.16 -8.83
N ILE A 485 -1.81 -22.18 -7.50
CA ILE A 485 -0.82 -21.39 -6.74
C ILE A 485 -0.28 -22.21 -5.56
N GLY A 486 0.93 -21.88 -5.10
CA GLY A 486 1.59 -22.52 -3.95
C GLY A 486 2.93 -23.20 -4.28
N THR A 487 3.25 -23.46 -5.56
CA THR A 487 4.54 -24.07 -5.94
C THR A 487 5.75 -23.23 -5.49
N ASN A 488 5.60 -21.91 -5.50
CA ASN A 488 6.64 -20.96 -5.05
C ASN A 488 6.67 -20.80 -3.52
N ASN A 489 5.68 -21.31 -2.79
CA ASN A 489 5.69 -21.33 -1.32
C ASN A 489 6.42 -22.56 -0.77
N LEU A 490 6.57 -23.64 -1.56
CA LEU A 490 7.18 -24.90 -1.10
C LEU A 490 8.52 -24.71 -0.39
N HIS A 491 9.42 -23.87 -0.91
CA HIS A 491 10.75 -23.70 -0.32
C HIS A 491 10.79 -22.77 0.91
N LEU A 492 9.67 -22.13 1.27
CA LEU A 492 9.61 -21.11 2.33
C LEU A 492 8.64 -21.47 3.45
N ASN A 493 7.58 -22.21 3.12
CA ASN A 493 6.45 -22.43 4.00
C ASN A 493 6.23 -23.91 4.28
N THR A 494 5.64 -24.21 5.44
CA THR A 494 5.11 -25.56 5.71
C THR A 494 3.84 -25.81 4.90
N ASP A 495 3.42 -27.07 4.84
CA ASP A 495 2.18 -27.43 4.16
C ASP A 495 0.96 -26.83 4.88
N GLU A 496 0.99 -26.73 6.21
CA GLU A 496 -0.05 -26.09 7.02
C GLU A 496 -0.15 -24.59 6.72
N GLU A 497 0.97 -23.88 6.62
CA GLU A 497 0.97 -22.46 6.25
C GLU A 497 0.40 -22.26 4.85
N ILE A 498 0.71 -23.16 3.90
CA ILE A 498 0.14 -23.12 2.54
C ILE A 498 -1.38 -23.33 2.58
N VAL A 499 -1.86 -24.29 3.37
CA VAL A 499 -3.31 -24.53 3.57
C VAL A 499 -4.00 -23.32 4.18
N GLU A 500 -3.40 -22.66 5.18
CA GLU A 500 -3.94 -21.44 5.79
C GLU A 500 -4.00 -20.27 4.79
N GLY A 501 -2.97 -20.10 3.96
CA GLY A 501 -2.99 -19.13 2.86
C GLY A 501 -4.13 -19.41 1.88
N TRP A 502 -4.34 -20.68 1.52
CA TRP A 502 -5.43 -21.08 0.63
C TRP A 502 -6.82 -20.84 1.24
N LYS A 503 -7.02 -21.08 2.54
CA LYS A 503 -8.28 -20.76 3.22
C LYS A 503 -8.65 -19.29 3.02
N LEU A 504 -7.69 -18.39 3.20
CA LEU A 504 -7.90 -16.96 3.03
C LEU A 504 -8.15 -16.58 1.57
N LEU A 505 -7.40 -17.18 0.64
CA LEU A 505 -7.57 -16.94 -0.79
C LEU A 505 -8.95 -17.36 -1.29
N ILE A 506 -9.47 -18.50 -0.83
CA ILE A 506 -10.81 -18.98 -1.18
C ILE A 506 -11.88 -18.03 -0.62
N ALA A 507 -11.72 -17.57 0.63
CA ALA A 507 -12.64 -16.60 1.22
C ALA A 507 -12.68 -15.29 0.42
N ALA A 508 -11.52 -14.76 0.04
CA ALA A 508 -11.43 -13.55 -0.80
C ALA A 508 -12.10 -13.76 -2.16
N LEU A 509 -11.79 -14.85 -2.86
CA LEU A 509 -12.40 -15.15 -4.16
C LEU A 509 -13.94 -15.28 -4.08
N LYS A 510 -14.46 -15.92 -3.05
CA LYS A 510 -15.91 -16.03 -2.84
C LYS A 510 -16.57 -14.68 -2.55
N TYR A 511 -15.88 -13.79 -1.85
CA TYR A 511 -16.38 -12.45 -1.58
C TYR A 511 -16.45 -11.62 -2.87
N HIS A 512 -15.36 -11.59 -3.64
CA HIS A 512 -15.27 -10.78 -4.86
C HIS A 512 -16.04 -11.39 -6.05
N GLN A 513 -16.17 -12.72 -6.12
CA GLN A 513 -16.81 -13.45 -7.21
C GLN A 513 -17.84 -14.47 -6.69
N PRO A 514 -18.91 -14.02 -6.01
CA PRO A 514 -19.84 -14.90 -5.27
C PRO A 514 -20.65 -15.85 -6.16
N LYS A 515 -20.72 -15.60 -7.47
CA LYS A 515 -21.45 -16.41 -8.45
C LYS A 515 -20.54 -17.34 -9.26
N ALA A 516 -19.23 -17.22 -9.13
CA ALA A 516 -18.30 -17.98 -9.93
C ALA A 516 -18.16 -19.40 -9.38
N GLN A 517 -18.07 -20.38 -10.27
CA GLN A 517 -17.59 -21.71 -9.93
C GLN A 517 -16.07 -21.63 -9.75
N ILE A 518 -15.60 -21.84 -8.53
CA ILE A 518 -14.17 -21.83 -8.20
C ILE A 518 -13.66 -23.27 -8.24
N THR A 519 -12.57 -23.50 -8.97
CA THR A 519 -11.90 -24.79 -9.05
C THR A 519 -10.42 -24.63 -8.71
N MET A 520 -10.01 -25.26 -7.61
CA MET A 520 -8.60 -25.42 -7.26
C MET A 520 -7.99 -26.48 -8.17
N LEU A 521 -6.94 -26.10 -8.88
CA LEU A 521 -6.09 -27.05 -9.60
C LEU A 521 -4.93 -27.43 -8.68
N GLY A 522 -4.83 -28.71 -8.32
CA GLY A 522 -3.77 -29.24 -7.46
C GLY A 522 -2.39 -28.76 -7.92
N ILE A 523 -1.49 -28.53 -6.97
CA ILE A 523 -0.12 -28.10 -7.29
C ILE A 523 0.50 -29.16 -8.18
N TYR A 524 1.06 -28.74 -9.32
CA TYR A 524 1.58 -29.70 -10.29
C TYR A 524 2.89 -30.33 -9.80
N PRO A 525 3.10 -31.64 -10.05
CA PRO A 525 4.38 -32.28 -9.76
C PRO A 525 5.54 -31.54 -10.41
N ARG A 526 6.64 -31.42 -9.67
CA ARG A 526 7.89 -30.83 -10.15
C ARG A 526 9.06 -31.68 -9.68
N ARG A 527 10.16 -31.62 -10.43
CA ARG A 527 11.37 -32.37 -10.18
C ARG A 527 11.77 -32.29 -8.71
N GLN A 528 12.01 -33.45 -8.09
CA GLN A 528 12.48 -33.61 -6.70
C GLN A 528 11.51 -33.12 -5.60
N GLN A 529 10.29 -32.73 -5.93
CA GLN A 529 9.26 -32.36 -4.94
C GLN A 529 7.98 -33.20 -5.12
N GLU A 530 8.02 -34.26 -5.94
CA GLU A 530 6.81 -35.02 -6.32
C GLU A 530 6.07 -35.56 -5.08
N GLN A 531 6.82 -36.15 -4.14
CA GLN A 531 6.25 -36.71 -2.91
C GLN A 531 5.60 -35.63 -2.04
N ARG A 532 6.28 -34.50 -1.85
CA ARG A 532 5.75 -33.41 -1.03
C ARG A 532 4.51 -32.79 -1.67
N VAL A 533 4.53 -32.58 -2.98
CA VAL A 533 3.38 -32.08 -3.73
C VAL A 533 2.19 -33.02 -3.61
N ALA A 534 2.41 -34.35 -3.69
CA ALA A 534 1.34 -35.33 -3.49
C ALA A 534 0.72 -35.22 -2.10
N THR A 535 1.53 -35.20 -1.04
CA THR A 535 1.05 -35.03 0.35
C THR A 535 0.31 -33.71 0.57
N LEU A 536 0.83 -32.61 0.02
CA LEU A 536 0.17 -31.31 0.13
C LEU A 536 -1.17 -31.29 -0.62
N ASN A 537 -1.24 -31.90 -1.81
CA ASN A 537 -2.48 -31.98 -2.57
C ASN A 537 -3.57 -32.78 -1.83
N GLU A 538 -3.22 -33.80 -1.05
CA GLU A 538 -4.19 -34.50 -0.18
C GLU A 538 -4.84 -33.55 0.84
N LYS A 539 -4.04 -32.70 1.48
CA LYS A 539 -4.56 -31.66 2.40
C LYS A 539 -5.42 -30.63 1.67
N LEU A 540 -5.02 -30.22 0.47
CA LEU A 540 -5.77 -29.27 -0.34
C LEU A 540 -7.12 -29.84 -0.80
N VAL A 541 -7.20 -31.14 -1.12
CA VAL A 541 -8.48 -31.82 -1.41
C VAL A 541 -9.42 -31.72 -0.21
N GLN A 542 -8.94 -32.02 1.01
CA GLN A 542 -9.74 -31.90 2.23
C GLN A 542 -10.28 -30.48 2.40
N LEU A 543 -9.41 -29.48 2.23
CA LEU A 543 -9.79 -28.07 2.30
C LEU A 543 -10.89 -27.70 1.29
N THR A 544 -10.85 -28.22 0.05
CA THR A 544 -11.90 -27.93 -0.94
C THR A 544 -13.27 -28.47 -0.53
N GLY A 545 -13.32 -29.60 0.20
CA GLY A 545 -14.55 -30.13 0.78
C GLY A 545 -15.09 -29.23 1.89
N GLU A 546 -14.23 -28.79 2.82
CA GLU A 546 -14.59 -27.86 3.92
C GLU A 546 -15.08 -26.51 3.40
N THR A 547 -14.49 -26.03 2.31
CA THR A 547 -14.79 -24.73 1.73
C THR A 547 -15.78 -24.80 0.58
N ASN A 548 -16.32 -25.96 0.22
CA ASN A 548 -17.28 -26.14 -0.88
C ASN A 548 -16.84 -25.46 -2.20
N ILE A 549 -15.64 -25.80 -2.68
CA ILE A 549 -15.16 -25.43 -4.02
C ILE A 549 -14.77 -26.70 -4.80
N GLY A 550 -14.66 -26.61 -6.12
CA GLY A 550 -14.19 -27.73 -6.93
C GLY A 550 -12.69 -27.99 -6.74
N PHE A 551 -12.28 -29.25 -6.87
CA PHE A 551 -10.87 -29.64 -6.96
C PHE A 551 -10.64 -30.51 -8.20
N ALA A 552 -9.54 -30.25 -8.90
CA ALA A 552 -9.04 -31.11 -9.96
C ALA A 552 -7.53 -31.29 -9.81
N ASP A 553 -7.04 -32.51 -10.04
CA ASP A 553 -5.60 -32.81 -10.05
C ASP A 553 -5.12 -33.17 -11.47
N PRO A 554 -5.13 -32.21 -12.40
CA PRO A 554 -4.74 -32.47 -13.78
C PRO A 554 -3.23 -32.70 -13.91
N GLY A 555 -2.43 -32.36 -12.88
CA GLY A 555 -0.98 -32.54 -12.86
C GLY A 555 -0.53 -34.01 -12.90
N LYS A 556 -1.42 -34.96 -12.60
CA LYS A 556 -1.13 -36.41 -12.69
C LYS A 556 -0.70 -36.84 -14.09
N VAL A 557 -1.07 -36.12 -15.15
CA VAL A 557 -0.61 -36.41 -16.53
C VAL A 557 0.89 -36.24 -16.71
N PHE A 558 1.56 -35.57 -15.78
CA PHE A 558 3.01 -35.41 -15.80
C PHE A 558 3.75 -36.58 -15.16
N LEU A 559 3.07 -37.51 -14.49
CA LEU A 559 3.71 -38.59 -13.74
C LEU A 559 3.84 -39.86 -14.57
N GLN A 560 5.00 -40.51 -14.43
CA GLN A 560 5.24 -41.88 -14.86
C GLN A 560 4.72 -42.87 -13.81
N LYS A 561 4.77 -44.17 -14.13
CA LYS A 561 4.29 -45.24 -13.23
C LYS A 561 5.04 -45.31 -11.89
N ASP A 562 6.28 -44.82 -11.85
CA ASP A 562 7.12 -44.77 -10.65
C ASP A 562 6.88 -43.51 -9.79
N GLY A 563 5.93 -42.65 -10.18
CA GLY A 563 5.60 -41.41 -9.48
C GLY A 563 6.58 -40.27 -9.73
N LYS A 564 7.55 -40.41 -10.66
CA LYS A 564 8.42 -39.33 -11.11
C LYS A 564 7.83 -38.60 -12.31
N ILE A 565 8.23 -37.35 -12.49
CA ILE A 565 7.81 -36.59 -13.65
C ILE A 565 8.37 -37.19 -14.95
N ASP A 566 7.59 -37.14 -16.03
CA ASP A 566 8.10 -37.32 -17.39
C ASP A 566 8.82 -36.03 -17.79
N GLU A 567 10.15 -36.05 -17.67
CA GLU A 567 11.04 -34.93 -18.00
C GLU A 567 10.85 -34.43 -19.44
N SER A 568 10.36 -35.27 -20.36
CA SER A 568 10.11 -34.87 -21.75
C SER A 568 8.95 -33.89 -21.91
N LEU A 569 8.15 -33.68 -20.86
CA LEU A 569 7.02 -32.74 -20.85
C LEU A 569 7.37 -31.36 -20.32
N PHE A 570 8.62 -31.15 -19.87
CA PHE A 570 9.07 -29.91 -19.24
C PHE A 570 10.26 -29.29 -19.98
N SER A 571 10.48 -27.99 -19.79
CA SER A 571 11.73 -27.33 -20.18
C SER A 571 12.82 -27.42 -19.12
N ASP A 572 12.44 -27.50 -17.84
CA ASP A 572 13.36 -27.42 -16.69
C ASP A 572 12.94 -28.31 -15.49
N GLY A 573 11.94 -29.17 -15.67
CA GLY A 573 11.36 -29.99 -14.61
C GLY A 573 10.32 -29.26 -13.72
N LEU A 574 9.93 -28.03 -14.08
CA LEU A 574 8.85 -27.26 -13.44
C LEU A 574 7.87 -26.67 -14.46
N HIS A 575 8.38 -26.05 -15.52
CA HIS A 575 7.57 -25.39 -16.54
C HIS A 575 7.28 -26.36 -17.70
N PRO A 576 6.00 -26.66 -18.00
CA PRO A 576 5.64 -27.52 -19.11
C PRO A 576 6.10 -26.93 -20.45
N ASN A 577 6.45 -27.80 -21.39
CA ASN A 577 6.58 -27.43 -22.80
C ASN A 577 5.22 -27.53 -23.51
N ALA A 578 5.17 -27.26 -24.82
CA ALA A 578 3.91 -27.29 -25.59
C ALA A 578 3.14 -28.61 -25.46
N LYS A 579 3.84 -29.76 -25.48
CA LYS A 579 3.23 -31.08 -25.30
C LYS A 579 2.69 -31.25 -23.88
N GLY A 580 3.46 -30.82 -22.87
CA GLY A 580 3.02 -30.83 -21.48
C GLY A 580 1.76 -29.99 -21.25
N TYR A 581 1.71 -28.76 -21.77
CA TYR A 581 0.52 -27.91 -21.69
C TYR A 581 -0.69 -28.49 -22.43
N ALA A 582 -0.50 -29.16 -23.58
CA ALA A 582 -1.59 -29.81 -24.28
C ALA A 582 -2.23 -30.95 -23.45
N LEU A 583 -1.40 -31.79 -22.82
CA LEU A 583 -1.87 -32.85 -21.93
C LEU A 583 -2.58 -32.29 -20.68
N LEU A 584 -1.97 -31.30 -20.03
CA LEU A 584 -2.53 -30.62 -18.87
C LEU A 584 -3.88 -29.98 -19.20
N GLY A 585 -3.97 -29.28 -20.33
CA GLY A 585 -5.20 -28.66 -20.82
C GLY A 585 -6.30 -29.67 -21.15
N GLY A 586 -5.93 -30.86 -21.66
CA GLY A 586 -6.83 -31.98 -21.86
C GLY A 586 -7.40 -32.52 -20.55
N ALA A 587 -6.54 -32.68 -19.53
CA ALA A 587 -6.95 -33.15 -18.20
C ALA A 587 -7.86 -32.16 -17.47
N ILE A 588 -7.55 -30.85 -17.51
CA ILE A 588 -8.43 -29.82 -16.92
C ILE A 588 -9.83 -29.91 -17.50
N LYS A 589 -9.95 -30.01 -18.83
CA LYS A 589 -11.25 -30.16 -19.51
C LYS A 589 -12.01 -31.42 -19.11
N ALA A 590 -11.29 -32.52 -18.87
CA ALA A 590 -11.92 -33.77 -18.46
C ALA A 590 -12.48 -33.70 -17.04
N SER A 591 -11.87 -32.88 -16.17
CA SER A 591 -12.28 -32.70 -14.77
C SER A 591 -13.38 -31.64 -14.56
N THR A 592 -13.72 -30.86 -15.58
CA THR A 592 -14.69 -29.75 -15.50
C THR A 592 -15.94 -29.94 -16.36
N LYS A 593 -16.10 -31.14 -16.93
CA LYS A 593 -17.37 -31.60 -17.51
C LYS A 593 -18.21 -32.23 -16.40
#